data_AF-A0A947RDQ7-F1
#
_entry.id   AF-A0A947RDQ7-F1
#
_cell.length_a   1.000
_cell.length_b   1.000
_cell.length_c   1.000
_cell.angle_alpha   90.00
_cell.angle_beta   90.00
_cell.angle_gamma   90.00
#
_symmetry.space_group_name_H-M   'P 1'
#
loop_
_entity.id
_entity.type
_entity.pdbx_description
1 polymer ?
#
loop_
_entity_poly.entity_id
_entity_poly.type
_entity_poly.pdbx_seq_one_letter_code
_entity_poly.pdbx_strand_id
1 'polypeptide(L)'
;MNLKRLLLSLLIGGCLCLSGCVFKDTAKDIITSDEVKILGNWYDQESYYYFSFTEDGHYTLGFDPDMPNTGGNYEIKDQKLYLTITQAIVDGNKINVPENERTTTEMNFRFNLNDDLVLDGQHNAFTLTRVDPDKPIVKPVITNTPTGLYLSEDGDLAYYFDKNGGVRLSSKVNGYTYEGKYVIKHDTLSISYSNTDLKQEFYFSIEDDGRLGLTSTEGITTVFIYQPN
;
A
#
# COMPACT_ATOMS: atom_id res chain seq x y z
N MET A 1 20.11 76.07 -21.74
CA MET A 1 20.63 75.44 -20.50
C MET A 1 19.42 75.06 -19.67
N ASN A 2 19.14 73.80 -19.33
CA ASN A 2 19.98 72.66 -18.96
C ASN A 2 19.80 71.51 -19.98
N LEU A 3 20.77 70.84 -20.61
CA LEU A 3 22.18 70.56 -20.34
C LEU A 3 22.47 69.94 -18.98
N LYS A 4 21.90 68.75 -18.74
CA LYS A 4 22.52 67.69 -17.93
C LYS A 4 21.81 66.37 -18.24
N ARG A 5 22.55 65.51 -18.96
CA ARG A 5 22.26 64.10 -19.35
C ARG A 5 21.36 63.97 -20.60
N LEU A 6 21.77 64.03 -21.86
CA LEU A 6 23.05 63.86 -22.57
C LEU A 6 24.01 62.82 -22.00
N LEU A 7 23.68 61.57 -22.29
CA LEU A 7 24.49 60.35 -22.40
C LEU A 7 23.42 59.24 -22.36
N LEU A 8 23.24 58.40 -23.36
CA LEU A 8 23.99 58.14 -24.57
C LEU A 8 23.04 57.18 -25.30
N SER A 9 22.27 57.65 -26.28
CA SER A 9 22.59 57.37 -27.67
C SER A 9 23.05 55.92 -27.90
N LEU A 10 22.08 55.07 -28.19
CA LEU A 10 22.00 54.41 -29.50
C LEU A 10 20.52 54.49 -29.88
N LEU A 11 20.12 55.45 -30.73
CA LEU A 11 19.92 55.21 -32.15
C LEU A 11 19.14 53.90 -32.36
N ILE A 12 17.84 54.01 -32.62
CA ILE A 12 17.33 54.16 -33.99
C ILE A 12 17.89 53.05 -34.88
N GLY A 13 16.96 52.21 -35.32
CA GLY A 13 16.99 51.73 -36.69
C GLY A 13 17.43 50.29 -36.84
N GLY A 14 16.65 49.55 -37.60
CA GLY A 14 16.91 48.15 -37.92
C GLY A 14 15.89 47.28 -37.19
N CYS A 15 14.62 47.26 -37.61
CA CYS A 15 14.19 46.65 -38.86
C CYS A 15 14.59 45.17 -38.92
N LEU A 16 13.57 44.34 -39.19
CA LEU A 16 13.65 43.01 -39.76
C LEU A 16 13.88 41.85 -38.77
N CYS A 17 12.76 41.18 -38.47
CA CYS A 17 12.59 39.77 -38.77
C CYS A 17 13.89 38.99 -39.02
N LEU A 18 14.44 38.43 -37.96
CA LEU A 18 15.29 37.26 -38.06
C LEU A 18 14.81 36.26 -37.00
N SER A 19 14.20 35.19 -37.51
CA SER A 19 14.34 33.81 -37.04
C SER A 19 14.18 33.49 -35.55
N GLY A 20 13.08 32.80 -35.23
CA GLY A 20 13.12 31.62 -34.36
C GLY A 20 13.28 31.85 -32.85
N CYS A 21 12.35 31.24 -32.10
CA CYS A 21 12.64 30.66 -30.78
C CYS A 21 12.98 31.62 -29.62
N VAL A 22 12.10 32.54 -29.19
CA VAL A 22 12.23 33.15 -27.84
C VAL A 22 10.89 33.50 -27.17
N PHE A 23 9.93 32.57 -27.15
CA PHE A 23 8.81 32.57 -26.19
C PHE A 23 8.43 31.13 -25.77
N LYS A 24 9.44 30.26 -25.58
CA LYS A 24 9.24 28.87 -25.11
C LYS A 24 9.67 28.64 -23.65
N ASP A 25 10.27 29.63 -23.00
CA ASP A 25 10.95 29.46 -21.70
C ASP A 25 10.35 30.27 -20.54
N THR A 26 9.07 30.67 -20.63
CA THR A 26 8.38 31.33 -19.49
C THR A 26 7.03 30.70 -19.16
N ALA A 27 6.84 29.45 -19.59
CA ALA A 27 5.81 28.53 -19.11
C ALA A 27 6.47 27.21 -18.71
N LYS A 28 7.57 27.31 -17.95
CA LYS A 28 8.12 26.20 -17.16
C LYS A 28 7.25 26.00 -15.91
N ASP A 29 5.92 25.99 -16.10
CA ASP A 29 5.09 25.14 -15.28
C ASP A 29 5.57 23.73 -15.63
N ILE A 30 6.28 23.13 -14.69
CA ILE A 30 6.99 21.89 -14.85
C ILE A 30 5.93 20.82 -15.11
N ILE A 31 5.65 20.54 -16.38
CA ILE A 31 5.05 19.26 -16.77
C ILE A 31 6.15 18.24 -16.53
N THR A 32 6.30 17.77 -15.29
CA THR A 32 6.99 16.52 -15.03
C THR A 32 6.23 15.46 -15.83
N SER A 33 6.92 14.68 -16.65
CA SER A 33 6.29 13.52 -17.27
C SER A 33 5.72 12.62 -16.17
N ASP A 34 4.63 11.91 -16.46
CA ASP A 34 4.03 10.99 -15.50
C ASP A 34 5.05 9.97 -14.94
N GLU A 35 6.07 9.63 -15.75
CA GLU A 35 7.25 8.84 -15.36
C GLU A 35 8.07 9.45 -14.23
N VAL A 36 8.26 10.78 -14.23
CA VAL A 36 8.94 11.48 -13.13
C VAL A 36 7.98 11.67 -11.96
N LYS A 37 6.69 11.88 -12.24
CA LYS A 37 5.68 12.14 -11.21
C LYS A 37 5.35 10.90 -10.38
N ILE A 38 5.54 9.68 -10.89
CA ILE A 38 5.32 8.45 -10.12
C ILE A 38 6.43 8.16 -9.10
N LEU A 39 7.62 8.76 -9.26
CA LEU A 39 8.77 8.47 -8.41
C LEU A 39 8.52 8.81 -6.94
N GLY A 40 9.09 8.02 -6.04
CA GLY A 40 9.02 8.20 -4.60
C GLY A 40 8.07 7.23 -3.90
N ASN A 41 7.69 7.61 -2.70
CA ASN A 41 6.96 6.75 -1.76
C ASN A 41 5.48 7.16 -1.70
N TRP A 42 4.62 6.17 -1.69
CA TRP A 42 3.17 6.30 -1.81
C TRP A 42 2.50 5.36 -0.81
N TYR A 43 1.47 5.85 -0.13
CA TYR A 43 0.80 5.11 0.93
C TYR A 43 -0.71 5.31 0.90
N ASP A 44 -1.45 4.23 1.02
CA ASP A 44 -2.88 4.24 1.30
C ASP A 44 -3.09 3.98 2.80
N GLN A 45 -3.74 4.93 3.48
CA GLN A 45 -4.02 4.83 4.90
C GLN A 45 -5.14 3.82 5.20
N GLU A 46 -6.02 3.51 4.25
CA GLU A 46 -7.13 2.59 4.46
C GLU A 46 -6.70 1.14 4.21
N SER A 47 -6.02 0.88 3.10
CA SER A 47 -5.58 -0.47 2.71
C SER A 47 -4.20 -0.85 3.25
N TYR A 48 -3.48 0.10 3.85
CA TYR A 48 -2.08 -0.02 4.29
C TYR A 48 -1.09 -0.30 3.14
N TYR A 49 -1.50 -0.21 1.88
CA TYR A 49 -0.57 -0.46 0.77
C TYR A 49 0.48 0.63 0.70
N TYR A 50 1.73 0.19 0.64
CA TYR A 50 2.88 1.03 0.43
C TYR A 50 3.52 0.69 -0.91
N PHE A 51 3.73 1.70 -1.74
CA PHE A 51 4.51 1.60 -2.96
C PHE A 51 5.71 2.54 -2.90
N SER A 52 6.87 2.07 -3.33
CA SER A 52 8.04 2.89 -3.58
C SER A 52 8.49 2.67 -5.02
N PHE A 53 8.68 3.75 -5.79
CA PHE A 53 9.20 3.73 -7.15
C PHE A 53 10.50 4.51 -7.23
N THR A 54 11.55 3.88 -7.72
CA THR A 54 12.91 4.45 -7.80
C THR A 54 13.32 4.75 -9.23
N GLU A 55 14.23 5.71 -9.40
CA GLU A 55 14.69 6.17 -10.73
C GLU A 55 15.35 5.07 -11.58
N ASP A 56 15.87 4.02 -10.95
CA ASP A 56 16.48 2.87 -11.62
C ASP A 56 15.46 1.83 -12.13
N GLY A 57 14.16 2.13 -12.03
CA GLY A 57 13.10 1.27 -12.52
C GLY A 57 12.73 0.15 -11.56
N HIS A 58 13.11 0.25 -10.28
CA HIS A 58 12.68 -0.69 -9.25
C HIS A 58 11.45 -0.20 -8.49
N TYR A 59 10.63 -1.16 -8.07
CA TYR A 59 9.54 -0.89 -7.15
C TYR A 59 9.54 -1.84 -5.95
N THR A 60 9.02 -1.35 -4.85
CA THR A 60 8.68 -2.14 -3.65
C THR A 60 7.19 -1.99 -3.36
N LEU A 61 6.54 -3.10 -3.04
CA LEU A 61 5.18 -3.17 -2.53
C LEU A 61 5.20 -3.79 -1.13
N GLY A 62 4.54 -3.15 -0.17
CA GLY A 62 4.45 -3.62 1.21
C GLY A 62 3.19 -3.17 1.92
N PHE A 63 3.12 -3.48 3.21
CA PHE A 63 2.06 -3.04 4.13
C PHE A 63 2.47 -1.82 4.98
N ASP A 64 3.73 -1.38 4.84
CA ASP A 64 4.31 -0.09 5.24
C ASP A 64 5.76 -0.01 4.67
N PRO A 65 6.52 1.10 4.86
CA PRO A 65 7.91 1.19 4.37
C PRO A 65 8.90 0.18 5.00
N ASP A 66 8.60 -0.32 6.20
CA ASP A 66 9.45 -1.22 6.98
C ASP A 66 9.08 -2.70 6.80
N MET A 67 7.94 -2.97 6.15
CA MET A 67 7.37 -4.29 5.88
C MET A 67 7.16 -4.48 4.37
N PRO A 68 8.26 -4.58 3.59
CA PRO A 68 8.16 -4.97 2.20
C PRO A 68 7.55 -6.37 2.11
N ASN A 69 6.72 -6.59 1.10
CA ASN A 69 6.13 -7.90 0.80
C ASN A 69 6.67 -8.41 -0.53
N THR A 70 6.55 -7.61 -1.58
CA THR A 70 7.03 -7.95 -2.92
C THR A 70 7.75 -6.77 -3.55
N GLY A 71 8.42 -7.02 -4.67
CA GLY A 71 8.98 -5.96 -5.47
C GLY A 71 9.55 -6.47 -6.77
N GLY A 72 10.13 -5.55 -7.52
CA GLY A 72 10.88 -5.90 -8.72
C GLY A 72 11.05 -4.71 -9.62
N ASN A 73 10.77 -4.91 -10.90
CA ASN A 73 11.00 -3.88 -11.92
C ASN A 73 9.66 -3.30 -12.36
N TYR A 74 9.63 -2.00 -12.60
CA TYR A 74 8.51 -1.35 -13.24
C TYR A 74 8.91 -0.69 -14.56
N GLU A 75 7.96 -0.61 -15.47
CA GLU A 75 8.07 0.13 -16.72
C GLU A 75 6.78 0.91 -16.96
N ILE A 76 6.90 2.14 -17.47
CA ILE A 76 5.75 2.89 -17.97
C ILE A 76 5.80 2.89 -19.49
N LYS A 77 4.75 2.37 -20.12
CA LYS A 77 4.63 2.32 -21.57
C LYS A 77 3.18 2.55 -21.97
N ASP A 78 2.96 3.37 -22.98
CA ASP A 78 1.61 3.66 -23.51
C ASP A 78 0.62 4.11 -22.41
N GLN A 79 1.09 4.92 -21.46
CA GLN A 79 0.34 5.40 -20.27
C GLN A 79 -0.13 4.28 -19.31
N LYS A 80 0.52 3.12 -19.35
CA LYS A 80 0.29 2.01 -18.43
C LYS A 80 1.52 1.71 -17.62
N LEU A 81 1.28 1.24 -16.40
CA LEU A 81 2.31 0.79 -15.47
C LEU A 81 2.39 -0.74 -15.53
N TYR A 82 3.57 -1.25 -15.84
CA TYR A 82 3.89 -2.68 -15.88
C TYR A 82 4.76 -3.02 -14.69
N LEU A 83 4.26 -3.85 -13.76
CA LEU A 83 5.01 -4.30 -12.59
C LEU A 83 5.43 -5.75 -12.77
N THR A 84 6.72 -6.00 -12.89
CA THR A 84 7.29 -7.35 -12.96
C THR A 84 7.84 -7.74 -11.60
N ILE A 85 7.25 -8.75 -10.97
CA ILE A 85 7.73 -9.24 -9.67
C ILE A 85 9.04 -10.02 -9.89
N THR A 86 10.10 -9.59 -9.22
CA THR A 86 11.40 -10.27 -9.22
C THR A 86 11.81 -10.75 -7.84
N GLN A 87 11.14 -10.27 -6.79
CA GLN A 87 11.38 -10.63 -5.40
C GLN A 87 10.07 -10.71 -4.60
N ALA A 88 10.04 -11.60 -3.62
CA ALA A 88 8.95 -11.73 -2.66
C ALA A 88 9.51 -12.07 -1.27
N ILE A 89 8.71 -11.85 -0.24
CA ILE A 89 8.98 -12.33 1.12
C ILE A 89 8.14 -13.57 1.35
N VAL A 90 8.79 -14.70 1.63
CA VAL A 90 8.14 -15.98 1.97
C VAL A 90 8.73 -16.46 3.29
N ASP A 91 7.86 -16.74 4.26
CA ASP A 91 8.24 -17.11 5.62
C ASP A 91 9.22 -16.12 6.28
N GLY A 92 9.03 -14.83 6.00
CA GLY A 92 9.89 -13.73 6.50
C GLY A 92 11.24 -13.61 5.80
N ASN A 93 11.53 -14.45 4.80
CA ASN A 93 12.79 -14.41 4.05
C ASN A 93 12.58 -13.83 2.66
N LYS A 94 13.52 -13.01 2.22
CA LYS A 94 13.55 -12.50 0.85
C LYS A 94 14.00 -13.58 -0.12
N ILE A 95 13.12 -13.90 -1.06
CA ILE A 95 13.38 -14.84 -2.14
C ILE A 95 13.42 -14.10 -3.48
N ASN A 96 14.29 -14.55 -4.37
CA ASN A 96 14.30 -14.10 -5.76
C ASN A 96 13.36 -15.00 -6.57
N VAL A 97 12.50 -14.38 -7.38
CA VAL A 97 11.60 -15.10 -8.28
C VAL A 97 12.38 -15.54 -9.53
N PRO A 98 12.47 -16.85 -9.83
CA PRO A 98 13.10 -17.35 -11.04
C PRO A 98 12.49 -16.73 -12.30
N GLU A 99 13.30 -16.48 -13.33
CA GLU A 99 12.87 -15.75 -14.54
C GLU A 99 11.63 -16.36 -15.23
N ASN A 100 11.57 -17.69 -15.28
CA ASN A 100 10.46 -18.45 -15.85
C ASN A 100 9.16 -18.40 -15.03
N GLU A 101 9.23 -17.90 -13.80
CA GLU A 101 8.10 -17.78 -12.86
C GLU A 101 7.68 -16.33 -12.61
N ARG A 102 8.41 -15.36 -13.18
CA ARG A 102 8.08 -13.94 -13.03
C ARG A 102 6.76 -13.63 -13.71
N THR A 103 5.93 -12.87 -13.01
CA THR A 103 4.67 -12.37 -13.52
C THR A 103 4.75 -10.86 -13.69
N THR A 104 4.17 -10.38 -14.79
CA THR A 104 4.01 -8.95 -15.05
C THR A 104 2.54 -8.59 -14.93
N THR A 105 2.26 -7.64 -14.06
CA THR A 105 0.92 -7.07 -13.90
C THR A 105 0.85 -5.75 -14.65
N GLU A 106 -0.15 -5.61 -15.51
CA GLU A 106 -0.47 -4.34 -16.18
C GLU A 106 -1.52 -3.59 -15.34
N MET A 107 -1.28 -2.30 -15.11
CA MET A 107 -2.21 -1.40 -14.43
C MET A 107 -2.34 -0.09 -15.21
N ASN A 108 -3.54 0.49 -15.21
CA ASN A 108 -3.65 1.89 -15.60
C ASN A 108 -3.26 2.74 -14.39
N PHE A 109 -2.63 3.87 -14.64
CA PHE A 109 -2.31 4.82 -13.58
C PHE A 109 -2.65 6.24 -14.03
N ARG A 110 -2.95 7.09 -13.05
CA ARG A 110 -3.21 8.52 -13.25
C ARG A 110 -2.94 9.28 -11.96
N PHE A 111 -2.85 10.59 -12.07
CA PHE A 111 -2.84 11.47 -10.91
C PHE A 111 -4.18 12.19 -10.78
N ASN A 112 -4.73 12.24 -9.57
CA ASN A 112 -5.94 13.02 -9.30
C ASN A 112 -5.61 14.53 -9.12
N LEU A 113 -6.62 15.34 -8.80
CA LEU A 113 -6.45 16.79 -8.62
C LEU A 113 -5.64 17.19 -7.37
N ASN A 114 -5.43 16.25 -6.44
CA ASN A 114 -4.59 16.43 -5.25
C ASN A 114 -3.16 15.92 -5.46
N ASP A 115 -2.80 15.52 -6.68
CA ASP A 115 -1.55 14.85 -7.02
C ASP A 115 -1.35 13.46 -6.38
N ASP A 116 -2.44 12.83 -5.92
CA ASP A 116 -2.40 11.44 -5.46
C ASP A 116 -2.30 10.49 -6.65
N LEU A 117 -1.56 9.39 -6.46
CA LEU A 117 -1.41 8.34 -7.44
C LEU A 117 -2.62 7.41 -7.37
N VAL A 118 -3.36 7.31 -8.46
CA VAL A 118 -4.47 6.34 -8.60
C VAL A 118 -3.99 5.20 -9.47
N LEU A 119 -4.03 3.98 -8.92
CA LEU A 119 -3.73 2.74 -9.64
C LEU A 119 -5.03 1.97 -9.88
N ASP A 120 -5.38 1.79 -11.15
CA ASP A 120 -6.59 1.09 -11.58
C ASP A 120 -6.19 -0.32 -12.08
N GLY A 121 -6.44 -1.33 -11.24
CA GLY A 121 -6.30 -2.75 -11.60
C GLY A 121 -7.55 -3.30 -12.31
N GLN A 122 -7.55 -4.60 -12.64
CA GLN A 122 -8.69 -5.23 -13.34
C GLN A 122 -10.00 -5.22 -12.54
N HIS A 123 -9.93 -5.20 -11.21
CA HIS A 123 -11.11 -5.32 -10.35
C HIS A 123 -11.34 -4.14 -9.43
N ASN A 124 -10.29 -3.40 -9.05
CA ASN A 124 -10.37 -2.30 -8.10
C ASN A 124 -9.39 -1.18 -8.48
N ALA A 125 -9.76 0.03 -8.06
CA ALA A 125 -8.90 1.21 -8.08
C ALA A 125 -8.53 1.57 -6.64
N PHE A 126 -7.27 1.92 -6.40
CA PHE A 126 -6.85 2.45 -5.10
C PHE A 126 -6.05 3.74 -5.29
N THR A 127 -6.21 4.66 -4.33
CA THR A 127 -5.62 5.99 -4.35
C THR A 127 -4.56 6.06 -3.27
N LEU A 128 -3.33 6.36 -3.67
CA LEU A 128 -2.18 6.44 -2.78
C LEU A 128 -1.77 7.90 -2.61
N THR A 129 -1.63 8.34 -1.37
CA THR A 129 -1.10 9.66 -1.05
C THR A 129 0.43 9.62 -1.04
N ARG A 130 1.07 10.68 -1.53
CA ARG A 130 2.53 10.78 -1.48
C ARG A 130 3.02 10.87 -0.02
N VAL A 131 4.00 10.04 0.33
CA VAL A 131 4.63 10.07 1.65
C VAL A 131 5.55 11.27 1.74
N ASP A 132 5.28 12.14 2.71
CA ASP A 132 6.14 13.25 3.09
C ASP A 132 7.31 12.71 3.93
N PRO A 133 8.57 12.81 3.48
CA PRO A 133 9.71 12.23 4.19
C PRO A 133 9.95 12.88 5.56
N ASP A 134 9.45 14.10 5.79
CA ASP A 134 9.62 14.84 7.03
C ASP A 134 8.46 14.62 8.02
N LYS A 135 7.43 13.87 7.62
CA LYS A 135 6.31 13.52 8.49
C LYS A 135 6.29 12.02 8.75
N PRO A 136 6.11 11.59 10.01
CA PRO A 136 5.87 10.18 10.28
C PRO A 136 4.61 9.76 9.55
N ILE A 137 4.65 8.60 8.89
CA ILE A 137 3.43 7.97 8.38
C ILE A 137 2.54 7.70 9.60
N VAL A 138 1.41 8.40 9.66
CA VAL A 138 0.40 8.16 10.70
C VAL A 138 -0.25 6.83 10.34
N LYS A 139 0.25 5.76 10.97
CA LYS A 139 -0.37 4.44 10.91
C LYS A 139 -1.72 4.55 11.62
N PRO A 140 -2.84 4.15 11.01
CA PRO A 140 -4.09 3.99 11.74
C PRO A 140 -3.84 3.12 12.97
N VAL A 141 -4.36 3.55 14.12
CA VAL A 141 -4.42 2.67 15.29
C VAL A 141 -5.41 1.58 14.93
N ILE A 142 -4.96 0.32 14.88
CA ILE A 142 -5.86 -0.83 14.69
C ILE A 142 -6.70 -0.93 15.96
N THR A 143 -7.87 -0.29 15.96
CA THR A 143 -8.78 -0.29 17.10
C THR A 143 -9.57 -1.58 17.21
N ASN A 144 -9.59 -2.40 16.15
CA ASN A 144 -10.47 -3.55 16.02
C ASN A 144 -9.75 -4.84 16.41
N THR A 145 -9.23 -4.91 17.64
CA THR A 145 -8.73 -6.17 18.19
C THR A 145 -9.93 -7.05 18.57
N PRO A 146 -10.08 -8.27 18.02
CA PRO A 146 -11.14 -9.17 18.45
C PRO A 146 -11.01 -9.39 19.95
N THR A 147 -12.10 -9.11 20.65
CA THR A 147 -12.20 -9.31 22.10
C THR A 147 -13.58 -9.88 22.42
N GLY A 148 -13.61 -10.82 23.36
CA GLY A 148 -14.81 -11.55 23.75
C GLY A 148 -14.98 -12.87 22.97
N LEU A 149 -16.21 -13.42 23.02
CA LEU A 149 -16.56 -14.72 22.49
C LEU A 149 -17.15 -14.59 21.07
N TYR A 150 -16.67 -15.43 20.17
CA TYR A 150 -17.09 -15.51 18.77
C TYR A 150 -17.42 -16.98 18.45
N LEU A 151 -18.60 -17.23 17.89
CA LEU A 151 -19.07 -18.56 17.52
C LEU A 151 -19.19 -18.69 16.01
N SER A 152 -18.77 -19.81 15.42
CA SER A 152 -19.07 -20.09 14.01
C SER A 152 -20.59 -20.17 13.80
N GLU A 153 -21.05 -19.95 12.56
CA GLU A 153 -22.49 -19.95 12.26
C GLU A 153 -23.18 -21.27 12.61
N ASP A 154 -22.49 -22.39 12.46
CA ASP A 154 -22.94 -23.74 12.87
C ASP A 154 -22.80 -23.99 14.39
N GLY A 155 -22.08 -23.12 15.09
CA GLY A 155 -21.79 -23.22 16.52
C GLY A 155 -20.83 -24.36 16.90
N ASP A 156 -20.13 -24.96 15.94
CA ASP A 156 -19.19 -26.05 16.16
C ASP A 156 -17.81 -25.57 16.61
N LEU A 157 -17.45 -24.33 16.29
CA LEU A 157 -16.22 -23.68 16.71
C LEU A 157 -16.52 -22.42 17.53
N ALA A 158 -15.69 -22.20 18.55
CA ALA A 158 -15.76 -21.02 19.40
C ALA A 158 -14.35 -20.46 19.62
N TYR A 159 -14.16 -19.19 19.30
CA TYR A 159 -12.99 -18.44 19.71
C TYR A 159 -13.33 -17.48 20.85
N TYR A 160 -12.51 -17.46 21.89
CA TYR A 160 -12.53 -16.42 22.91
C TYR A 160 -11.20 -15.68 22.91
N PHE A 161 -11.23 -14.37 22.75
CA PHE A 161 -10.06 -13.50 22.78
C PHE A 161 -10.12 -12.58 24.00
N ASP A 162 -9.06 -12.58 24.82
CA ASP A 162 -8.94 -11.65 25.94
C ASP A 162 -8.13 -10.40 25.58
N LYS A 163 -8.31 -9.33 26.36
CA LYS A 163 -7.64 -8.03 26.15
C LYS A 163 -6.11 -8.07 26.32
N ASN A 164 -5.56 -9.17 26.83
CA ASN A 164 -4.15 -9.34 27.16
C ASN A 164 -3.44 -10.33 26.21
N GLY A 165 -4.01 -10.55 25.02
CA GLY A 165 -3.41 -11.40 23.99
C GLY A 165 -3.58 -12.91 24.23
N GLY A 166 -4.47 -13.33 25.12
CA GLY A 166 -4.86 -14.73 25.29
C GLY A 166 -6.00 -15.14 24.35
N VAL A 167 -5.92 -16.37 23.86
CA VAL A 167 -6.96 -16.95 22.99
C VAL A 167 -7.33 -18.35 23.48
N ARG A 168 -8.61 -18.69 23.35
CA ARG A 168 -9.11 -20.06 23.49
C ARG A 168 -9.89 -20.45 22.25
N LEU A 169 -9.59 -21.62 21.68
CA LEU A 169 -10.37 -22.26 20.63
C LEU A 169 -11.04 -23.49 21.22
N SER A 170 -12.37 -23.57 21.13
CA SER A 170 -13.12 -24.77 21.47
C SER A 170 -13.77 -25.35 20.22
N SER A 171 -13.73 -26.68 20.06
CA SER A 171 -14.42 -27.38 18.99
C SER A 171 -15.35 -28.44 19.56
N LYS A 172 -16.64 -28.36 19.22
CA LYS A 172 -17.63 -29.39 19.59
C LYS A 172 -17.39 -30.71 18.85
N VAL A 173 -16.82 -30.63 17.65
CA VAL A 173 -16.57 -31.79 16.78
C VAL A 173 -15.62 -32.78 17.43
N ASN A 174 -14.57 -32.29 18.09
CA ASN A 174 -13.56 -33.12 18.73
C ASN A 174 -13.58 -33.04 20.27
N GLY A 175 -14.36 -32.13 20.85
CA GLY A 175 -14.49 -31.94 22.30
C GLY A 175 -13.26 -31.30 22.96
N TYR A 176 -12.28 -30.83 22.18
CA TYR A 176 -11.06 -30.24 22.70
C TYR A 176 -11.16 -28.72 22.82
N THR A 177 -10.46 -28.21 23.83
CA THR A 177 -10.19 -26.78 23.98
C THR A 177 -8.68 -26.56 23.91
N TYR A 178 -8.28 -25.66 23.04
CA TYR A 178 -6.92 -25.20 22.88
C TYR A 178 -6.80 -23.83 23.50
N GLU A 179 -5.80 -23.65 24.36
CA GLU A 179 -5.48 -22.35 24.95
C GLU A 179 -4.16 -21.85 24.35
N GLY A 180 -4.03 -20.55 24.14
CA GLY A 180 -2.88 -19.99 23.47
C GLY A 180 -2.72 -18.50 23.64
N LYS A 181 -1.81 -17.97 22.84
CA LYS A 181 -1.58 -16.54 22.67
C LYS A 181 -1.86 -16.14 21.25
N TYR A 182 -2.40 -14.94 21.08
CA TYR A 182 -2.54 -14.33 19.77
C TYR A 182 -1.73 -13.03 19.72
N VAL A 183 -1.26 -12.72 18.52
CA VAL A 183 -0.61 -11.46 18.20
C VAL A 183 -1.27 -10.93 16.94
N ILE A 184 -1.59 -9.65 16.94
CA ILE A 184 -2.07 -8.95 15.76
C ILE A 184 -0.94 -8.11 15.22
N LYS A 185 -0.68 -8.27 13.93
CA LYS A 185 0.18 -7.40 13.16
C LYS A 185 -0.59 -7.02 11.91
N HIS A 186 -0.99 -5.75 11.81
CA HIS A 186 -1.83 -5.28 10.71
C HIS A 186 -3.17 -6.04 10.65
N ASP A 187 -3.55 -6.53 9.49
CA ASP A 187 -4.74 -7.35 9.24
C ASP A 187 -4.50 -8.84 9.50
N THR A 188 -3.33 -9.21 10.04
CA THR A 188 -2.98 -10.60 10.30
C THR A 188 -3.09 -10.93 11.79
N LEU A 189 -3.86 -11.97 12.08
CA LEU A 189 -4.02 -12.58 13.39
C LEU A 189 -3.20 -13.89 13.43
N SER A 190 -2.10 -13.89 14.17
CA SER A 190 -1.29 -15.09 14.41
C SER A 190 -1.64 -15.68 15.77
N ILE A 191 -2.02 -16.95 15.81
CA ILE A 191 -2.35 -17.70 17.03
C ILE A 191 -1.32 -18.81 17.23
N SER A 192 -0.81 -18.93 18.45
CA SER A 192 0.03 -20.04 18.91
C SER A 192 -0.59 -20.70 20.12
N TYR A 193 -0.97 -21.98 20.01
CA TYR A 193 -1.57 -22.72 21.11
C TYR A 193 -0.50 -23.29 22.03
N SER A 194 -0.66 -23.19 23.35
CA SER A 194 0.35 -23.59 24.33
C SER A 194 0.40 -25.10 24.56
N ASN A 195 -0.67 -25.82 24.23
CA ASN A 195 -0.80 -27.27 24.41
C ASN A 195 -0.46 -28.09 23.16
N THR A 196 0.02 -27.44 22.09
CA THR A 196 0.39 -28.07 20.82
C THR A 196 1.48 -27.25 20.12
N ASP A 197 2.19 -27.82 19.15
CA ASP A 197 3.07 -27.02 18.27
C ASP A 197 2.31 -26.29 17.15
N LEU A 198 0.97 -26.31 17.18
CA LEU A 198 0.14 -25.68 16.15
C LEU A 198 0.23 -24.15 16.23
N LYS A 199 0.55 -23.56 15.09
CA LYS A 199 0.45 -22.14 14.81
C LYS A 199 -0.49 -21.93 13.65
N GLN A 200 -1.35 -20.93 13.75
CA GLN A 200 -2.29 -20.56 12.72
C GLN A 200 -2.16 -19.07 12.44
N GLU A 201 -2.26 -18.71 11.17
CA GLU A 201 -2.29 -17.31 10.74
C GLU A 201 -3.52 -17.09 9.89
N PHE A 202 -4.20 -15.98 10.15
CA PHE A 202 -5.40 -15.58 9.44
C PHE A 202 -5.27 -14.13 9.04
N TYR A 203 -5.73 -13.79 7.84
CA TYR A 203 -6.22 -12.43 7.62
C TYR A 203 -7.54 -12.29 8.37
N PHE A 204 -7.74 -11.20 9.09
CA PHE A 204 -8.97 -11.00 9.86
C PHE A 204 -9.63 -9.66 9.56
N SER A 205 -10.95 -9.65 9.65
CA SER A 205 -11.78 -8.46 9.59
C SER A 205 -12.82 -8.50 10.71
N ILE A 206 -13.16 -7.32 11.25
CA ILE A 206 -14.32 -7.17 12.13
C ILE A 206 -15.29 -6.24 11.42
N GLU A 207 -16.46 -6.76 11.07
CA GLU A 207 -17.54 -6.02 10.42
C GLU A 207 -18.21 -5.06 11.42
N ASP A 208 -18.90 -4.03 10.92
CA ASP A 208 -19.59 -3.03 11.74
C ASP A 208 -20.67 -3.64 12.66
N ASP A 209 -21.20 -4.80 12.30
CA ASP A 209 -22.17 -5.56 13.09
C ASP A 209 -21.53 -6.47 14.15
N GLY A 210 -20.20 -6.44 14.26
CA GLY A 210 -19.42 -7.20 15.24
C GLY A 210 -19.03 -8.60 14.78
N ARG A 211 -19.30 -9.01 13.53
CA ARG A 211 -18.83 -10.30 13.01
C ARG A 211 -17.33 -10.31 12.78
N LEU A 212 -16.69 -11.41 13.13
CA LEU A 212 -15.27 -11.67 12.89
C LEU A 212 -15.12 -12.59 11.68
N GLY A 213 -14.54 -12.10 10.60
CA GLY A 213 -14.07 -12.93 9.49
C GLY A 213 -12.64 -13.39 9.75
N LEU A 214 -12.39 -14.70 9.68
CA LEU A 214 -11.04 -15.28 9.66
C LEU A 214 -10.81 -15.96 8.32
N THR A 215 -9.88 -15.43 7.53
CA THR A 215 -9.51 -15.97 6.22
C THR A 215 -8.17 -16.68 6.33
N SER A 216 -8.15 -17.98 6.03
CA SER A 216 -6.90 -18.75 5.98
C SER A 216 -5.96 -18.25 4.89
N THR A 217 -4.68 -18.64 4.97
CA THR A 217 -3.69 -18.35 3.91
C THR A 217 -4.05 -18.98 2.56
N GLU A 218 -4.92 -19.98 2.55
CA GLU A 218 -5.48 -20.61 1.35
C GLU A 218 -6.71 -19.87 0.79
N GLY A 219 -7.14 -18.78 1.45
CA GLY A 219 -8.26 -17.93 1.01
C GLY A 219 -9.64 -18.40 1.46
N ILE A 220 -9.73 -19.35 2.40
CA ILE A 220 -11.01 -19.81 2.94
C ILE A 220 -11.41 -18.91 4.12
N THR A 221 -12.52 -18.21 3.99
CA THR A 221 -13.07 -17.35 5.04
C THR A 221 -14.11 -18.10 5.86
N THR A 222 -13.93 -18.09 7.18
CA THR A 222 -14.93 -18.51 8.15
C THR A 222 -15.42 -17.29 8.92
N VAL A 223 -16.73 -17.12 9.00
CA VAL A 223 -17.36 -16.02 9.72
C VAL A 223 -17.78 -16.48 11.11
N PHE A 224 -17.50 -15.66 12.12
CA PHE A 224 -17.88 -15.88 13.49
C PHE A 224 -18.74 -14.73 14.02
N ILE A 225 -19.77 -15.06 14.77
CA ILE A 225 -20.74 -14.14 15.34
C ILE A 225 -20.36 -13.83 16.78
N TYR A 226 -20.19 -12.55 17.08
CA TYR A 226 -19.94 -12.08 18.44
C TYR A 226 -21.09 -12.44 19.39
N GLN A 227 -20.74 -12.98 20.55
CA GLN A 227 -21.66 -13.26 21.63
C GLN A 227 -21.42 -12.25 22.76
N PRO A 228 -22.31 -11.26 22.94
CA PRO A 228 -22.23 -10.38 24.10
C PRO A 228 -22.46 -11.21 25.37
N ASN A 229 -21.58 -11.05 26.35
CA ASN A 229 -21.76 -11.61 27.69
C ASN A 229 -22.96 -11.01 28.42
#